data_AF-A0A352NIR5-F1
#
_entry.id   AF-A0A352NIR5-F1
#
_cell.length_a   1.000
_cell.length_b   1.000
_cell.length_c   1.000
_cell.angle_alpha   90.00
_cell.angle_beta   90.00
_cell.angle_gamma   90.00
#
_symmetry.space_group_name_H-M   'P 1'
#
loop_
_entity.id
_entity.type
_entity.pdbx_description
1 polymer ?
#
loop_
_entity_poly.entity_id
_entity_poly.type
_entity_poly.pdbx_seq_one_letter_code
_entity_poly.pdbx_strand_id
1 'polypeptide(L)'
;YYAKVSERMMPYVGYRILSIVRCPKGISQACFYKKHPGPDNKAIVTMPVLNSSGEKEDYFYIQNAAGLIFEAQMGTLEFHTWGS
;
A
#
# COMPACT_ATOMS: atom_id res chain seq x y z
N TYR A 1 -0.54 12.40 -10.87
CA TYR A 1 0.73 11.73 -11.22
C TYR A 1 0.55 10.21 -11.30
N TYR A 2 0.21 9.53 -10.19
CA TYR A 2 0.08 8.06 -10.12
C TYR A 2 -0.77 7.42 -11.23
N ALA A 3 -1.92 8.00 -11.59
CA ALA A 3 -2.72 7.52 -12.72
C ALA A 3 -1.92 7.46 -14.04
N LYS A 4 -1.14 8.52 -14.36
CA LYS A 4 -0.35 8.62 -15.60
C LYS A 4 0.82 7.63 -15.65
N VAL A 5 1.38 7.26 -14.50
CA VAL A 5 2.53 6.34 -14.42
C VAL A 5 2.14 4.89 -14.10
N SER A 6 0.85 4.65 -13.83
CA SER A 6 0.35 3.37 -13.31
C SER A 6 0.77 2.18 -14.17
N GLU A 7 0.59 2.23 -15.49
CA GLU A 7 0.96 1.14 -16.39
C GLU A 7 2.43 0.71 -16.27
N ARG A 8 3.35 1.66 -16.06
CA ARG A 8 4.79 1.37 -15.89
C ARG A 8 5.15 0.95 -14.47
N MET A 9 4.40 1.43 -13.48
CA MET A 9 4.65 1.14 -12.07
C MET A 9 4.12 -0.25 -11.68
N MET A 10 2.96 -0.65 -12.20
CA MET A 10 2.25 -1.87 -11.80
C MET A 10 3.07 -3.17 -11.91
N PRO A 11 3.93 -3.38 -12.92
CA PRO A 11 4.79 -4.57 -12.97
C PRO A 11 5.71 -4.73 -11.77
N TYR A 12 6.03 -3.63 -11.07
CA TYR A 12 6.96 -3.61 -9.95
C TYR A 12 6.27 -3.58 -8.58
N VAL A 13 5.04 -3.07 -8.50
CA VAL A 13 4.32 -2.88 -7.22
C VAL A 13 3.08 -3.74 -7.06
N GLY A 14 2.49 -4.20 -8.17
CA GLY A 14 1.30 -5.05 -8.16
C GLY A 14 1.60 -6.42 -7.58
N TYR A 15 0.63 -6.98 -6.87
CA TYR A 15 0.71 -8.33 -6.28
C TYR A 15 1.89 -8.54 -5.32
N ARG A 16 2.47 -7.46 -4.79
CA ARG A 16 3.53 -7.49 -3.77
C ARG A 16 3.01 -6.85 -2.51
N ILE A 17 3.33 -7.44 -1.35
CA ILE A 17 3.01 -6.83 -0.06
C ILE A 17 3.63 -5.44 -0.01
N LEU A 18 2.82 -4.47 0.40
CA LEU A 18 3.23 -3.09 0.50
C LEU A 18 3.38 -2.69 1.95
N SER A 19 4.32 -1.78 2.14
CA SER A 19 4.30 -0.89 3.28
C SER A 19 4.39 0.53 2.74
N ILE A 20 3.65 1.45 3.36
CA ILE A 20 3.40 2.76 2.75
C ILE A 20 3.67 3.89 3.73
N VAL A 21 4.04 5.05 3.20
CA VAL A 21 4.10 6.31 3.94
C VAL A 21 2.93 7.19 3.51
N ARG A 22 2.10 7.56 4.48
CA ARG A 22 0.89 8.35 4.26
C ARG A 22 1.00 9.71 4.93
N CYS A 23 0.73 10.77 4.17
CA CYS A 23 0.78 12.16 4.58
C CYS A 23 -0.57 12.84 4.28
N PRO A 24 -1.65 12.57 5.07
CA PRO A 24 -3.01 12.99 4.72
C PRO A 24 -3.20 14.51 4.76
N LYS A 25 -2.36 15.23 5.50
CA LYS A 25 -2.35 16.69 5.60
C LYS A 25 -1.18 17.34 4.84
N GLY A 26 -0.54 16.60 3.93
CA GLY A 26 0.64 17.03 3.19
C GLY A 26 1.96 16.78 3.93
N ILE A 27 3.08 16.95 3.21
CA ILE A 27 4.45 16.60 3.67
C ILE A 27 5.00 17.51 4.77
N SER A 28 4.41 18.69 4.96
CA SER A 28 4.80 19.63 6.02
C SER A 28 4.13 19.33 7.36
N GLN A 29 3.38 18.23 7.44
CA GLN A 29 2.67 17.76 8.64
C GLN A 29 3.07 16.31 8.93
N ALA A 30 2.58 15.76 10.05
CA ALA A 30 2.87 14.39 10.43
C ALA A 30 2.44 13.39 9.35
N CYS A 31 3.40 12.58 8.91
CA CYS A 31 3.17 11.39 8.11
C CYS A 31 3.33 10.15 8.99
N PHE A 32 2.78 9.02 8.56
CA PHE A 32 2.94 7.76 9.29
C PHE A 32 3.15 6.58 8.35
N TYR A 33 3.83 5.58 8.87
CA TYR A 33 4.03 4.30 8.21
C TYR A 33 2.85 3.38 8.46
N LYS A 34 2.36 2.70 7.42
CA LYS A 34 1.24 1.75 7.53
C LYS A 34 1.62 0.43 6.86
N LYS A 35 1.52 -0.65 7.63
CA LYS A 35 1.74 -2.05 7.21
C LYS A 35 0.44 -2.84 7.10
N HIS A 36 -0.44 -2.64 8.07
CA HIS A 36 -1.69 -3.37 8.21
C HIS A 36 -2.82 -2.67 7.45
N PRO A 37 -3.78 -3.43 6.89
CA PRO A 37 -4.94 -2.85 6.22
C PRO A 37 -5.77 -2.00 7.20
N GLY A 38 -6.50 -1.04 6.65
CA GLY A 38 -7.52 -0.30 7.40
C GLY A 38 -8.88 -0.99 7.26
N PRO A 39 -9.99 -0.28 7.53
CA PRO A 39 -11.33 -0.77 7.24
C PRO A 39 -11.45 -1.29 5.80
N ASP A 40 -12.23 -2.35 5.64
CA ASP A 40 -12.36 -3.08 4.39
C ASP A 40 -12.76 -2.15 3.24
N ASN A 41 -11.98 -2.20 2.17
CA ASN A 41 -12.28 -1.54 0.92
C ASN A 41 -11.88 -2.43 -0.25
N LYS A 42 -12.59 -2.31 -1.37
CA LYS A 42 -12.40 -3.16 -2.56
C LYS A 42 -11.15 -2.84 -3.38
N ALA A 43 -10.37 -1.84 -2.99
CA ALA A 43 -9.24 -1.35 -3.79
C ALA A 43 -7.90 -1.99 -3.39
N ILE A 44 -7.82 -2.58 -2.19
CA ILE A 44 -6.67 -3.36 -1.72
C ILE A 44 -7.07 -4.81 -1.48
N VAL A 45 -6.09 -5.70 -1.43
CA VAL A 45 -6.29 -7.09 -1.03
C VAL A 45 -5.56 -7.34 0.27
N THR A 46 -6.28 -7.82 1.27
CA THR A 46 -5.74 -8.25 2.56
C THR A 46 -5.19 -9.67 2.46
N MET A 47 -4.03 -9.91 3.07
CA MET A 47 -3.38 -11.21 3.11
C MET A 47 -2.75 -11.45 4.49
N PRO A 48 -3.05 -12.58 5.15
CA PRO A 48 -2.42 -12.93 6.42
C PRO A 48 -0.97 -13.39 6.19
N VAL A 49 -0.05 -12.89 7.01
CA VAL A 49 1.37 -13.23 7.00
C VAL A 49 1.78 -13.65 8.40
N LEU A 50 2.61 -14.70 8.50
CA LEU A 50 3.22 -15.10 9.77
C LEU A 50 4.38 -14.16 10.10
N ASN A 51 4.33 -13.52 11.26
CA ASN A 51 5.44 -12.72 11.77
C ASN A 51 6.56 -13.62 12.33
N SER A 52 7.69 -13.01 12.72
CA SER A 52 8.84 -13.72 13.28
C SER A 52 8.53 -14.46 14.60
N SER A 53 7.47 -14.06 15.29
CA SER A 53 6.99 -14.67 16.53
C SER A 53 6.01 -15.83 16.28
N GLY A 54 5.66 -16.10 15.02
CA GLY A 54 4.71 -17.15 14.63
C GLY A 54 3.24 -16.72 14.69
N GLU A 55 2.96 -15.44 14.92
CA GLU A 55 1.60 -14.91 14.95
C GLU A 55 1.17 -14.50 13.53
N LYS A 56 -0.12 -14.69 13.20
CA LYS A 56 -0.68 -14.22 11.94
C LYS A 56 -1.12 -12.77 12.08
N GLU A 57 -0.60 -11.93 11.19
CA GLU A 57 -0.98 -10.53 11.07
C GLU A 57 -1.43 -10.26 9.64
N ASP A 58 -2.41 -9.36 9.49
CA ASP A 58 -2.89 -8.97 8.17
C ASP A 58 -2.01 -7.88 7.57
N TYR A 59 -1.64 -8.09 6.31
CA TYR A 59 -0.95 -7.14 5.44
C TYR A 59 -1.79 -6.90 4.19
N PHE A 60 -1.34 -6.01 3.31
CA PHE A 60 -2.07 -5.74 2.08
C PHE A 60 -1.18 -5.53 0.87
N TYR A 61 -1.78 -5.70 -0.30
CA TYR A 61 -1.21 -5.37 -1.59
C TYR A 61 -2.27 -4.78 -2.53
N ILE A 62 -1.84 -4.27 -3.68
CA ILE A 62 -2.71 -3.77 -4.75
C ILE A 62 -2.61 -4.66 -5.98
N GLN A 63 -3.73 -4.86 -6.69
CA GLN A 63 -3.77 -5.72 -7.88
C GLN A 63 -3.67 -4.92 -9.19
N ASN A 64 -4.05 -3.64 -9.17
CA ASN A 64 -4.23 -2.84 -10.38
C ASN A 64 -4.11 -1.34 -10.09
N ALA A 65 -4.22 -0.54 -11.16
CA ALA A 65 -4.13 0.91 -11.09
C ALA A 65 -5.19 1.54 -10.16
N ALA A 66 -6.36 0.93 -10.01
CA ALA A 66 -7.39 1.45 -9.10
C ALA A 66 -6.94 1.38 -7.64
N GLY A 67 -6.25 0.30 -7.24
CA GLY A 67 -5.64 0.20 -5.91
C GLY A 67 -4.54 1.23 -5.68
N LEU A 68 -3.70 1.48 -6.68
CA LEU A 68 -2.67 2.53 -6.63
C LEU A 68 -3.30 3.92 -6.45
N ILE A 69 -4.34 4.22 -7.24
CA ILE A 69 -5.06 5.51 -7.18
C ILE A 69 -5.79 5.66 -5.85
N PHE A 70 -6.39 4.58 -5.33
CA PHE A 70 -7.02 4.59 -4.02
C PHE A 70 -6.01 4.92 -2.92
N GLU A 71 -4.84 4.28 -2.92
CA GLU A 71 -3.80 4.59 -1.92
C GLU A 71 -3.36 6.06 -2.02
N ALA A 72 -3.14 6.56 -3.23
CA ALA A 72 -2.83 7.97 -3.46
C ALA A 72 -3.95 8.92 -2.95
N GLN A 73 -5.23 8.58 -3.19
CA GLN A 73 -6.39 9.33 -2.69
C GLN A 73 -6.42 9.40 -1.17
N MET A 74 -5.95 8.33 -0.51
CA MET A 74 -5.85 8.28 0.93
C MET A 74 -4.60 8.99 1.49
N GLY A 75 -3.82 9.65 0.63
CA GLY A 75 -2.64 10.43 1.01
C GLY A 75 -1.34 9.63 1.02
N THR A 76 -1.30 8.43 0.43
CA THR A 76 -0.08 7.65 0.31
C THR A 76 0.86 8.31 -0.69
N LEU A 77 2.09 8.62 -0.26
CA LEU A 77 3.12 9.25 -1.09
C LEU A 77 4.25 8.31 -1.45
N GLU A 78 4.53 7.31 -0.62
CA GLU A 78 5.59 6.33 -0.86
C GLU A 78 5.06 4.90 -0.80
N PHE A 79 5.55 4.07 -1.71
CA PHE A 79 5.20 2.66 -1.85
C PHE A 79 6.46 1.83 -1.71
N HIS A 80 6.55 1.04 -0.64
CA HIS A 80 7.68 0.17 -0.33
C HIS A 80 7.27 -1.28 -0.52
N THR A 81 7.77 -1.91 -1.58
CA THR A 81 7.48 -3.31 -1.90
C THR A 81 8.37 -4.24 -1.10
N TRP A 82 7.79 -5.32 -0.57
CA TRP A 82 8.58 -6.38 0.05
C TRP A 82 9.40 -7.13 -1.01
N GLY A 83 10.66 -7.42 -0.70
CA GLY A 83 11.63 -8.06 -1.60
C GLY A 83 11.53 -9.59 -1.65
N SER A 84 10.32 -10.11 -1.81
CA SER A 84 10.06 -11.54 -2.05
C SER A 84 10.05 -11.90 -3.54
#